data_AF-W7EAE1-F1
#
_entry.id   AF-W7EAE1-F1
#
_cell.length_a   1.000
_cell.length_b   1.000
_cell.length_c   1.000
_cell.angle_alpha   90.00
_cell.angle_beta   90.00
_cell.angle_gamma   90.00
#
_symmetry.space_group_name_H-M   'P 1'
#
loop_
_entity.id
_entity.type
_entity.pdbx_description
1 polymer ?
#
loop_
_entity_poly.entity_id
_entity_poly.type
_entity_poly.pdbx_seq_one_letter_code
_entity_poly.pdbx_strand_id
1 'polypeptide(L)'
;MTGVGEASAIIGIISAGVTFIEAAKKVYDAAENSEDLPAAFREVAQRLPLIQDTLNIIEAQLEKDPLDKATYEAIKSTSERAKTKAEQLKVIFEKCIPLEGASRYARYVAALRTLGKEHKVEVLMKDLLGAVQDIANGQTMRAATREQTIKLAKALEAVLAVEPSVPDELIEGASAASRNVHMGQGDIYSADGEAEQFNAKDNARQYRAETMNFGKE
;
A
#
# COMPACT_ATOMS: atom_id res chain seq x y z
N MET A 1 -1.52 -29.39 29.09
CA MET A 1 -2.77 -28.67 28.74
C MET A 1 -2.43 -27.26 28.24
N THR A 2 -1.77 -27.13 27.08
CA THR A 2 -1.30 -25.83 26.55
C THR A 2 -1.97 -25.42 25.23
N GLY A 3 -2.65 -26.33 24.52
CA GLY A 3 -3.15 -26.05 23.16
C GLY A 3 -4.36 -25.11 23.03
N VAL A 4 -5.22 -25.00 24.05
CA VAL A 4 -6.45 -24.17 23.96
C VAL A 4 -6.16 -22.67 24.00
N GLY A 5 -5.20 -22.24 24.84
CA GLY A 5 -4.78 -20.84 24.90
C GLY A 5 -3.99 -20.40 23.67
N GLU A 6 -3.22 -21.33 23.10
CA GLU A 6 -2.44 -21.14 21.88
C GLU A 6 -3.36 -20.93 20.66
N ALA A 7 -4.31 -21.83 20.39
CA ALA A 7 -5.25 -21.70 19.27
C ALA A 7 -6.07 -20.39 19.32
N SER A 8 -6.54 -20.00 20.50
CA SER A 8 -7.30 -18.77 20.72
C SER A 8 -6.52 -17.50 20.32
N ALA A 9 -5.20 -17.50 20.51
CA ALA A 9 -4.36 -16.37 20.12
C ALA A 9 -4.24 -16.23 18.60
N ILE A 10 -4.11 -17.34 17.86
CA ILE A 10 -4.09 -17.31 16.38
C ILE A 10 -5.44 -16.85 15.86
N ILE A 11 -6.54 -17.39 16.40
CA ILE A 11 -7.90 -16.99 16.04
C ILE A 11 -8.04 -15.47 16.18
N GLY A 12 -7.69 -14.89 17.33
CA GLY A 12 -7.76 -13.44 17.51
C GLY A 12 -6.91 -12.62 16.51
N ILE A 13 -5.76 -13.14 16.07
CA ILE A 13 -4.95 -12.50 15.02
C ILE A 13 -5.67 -12.56 13.67
N ILE A 14 -6.26 -13.70 13.33
CA ILE A 14 -7.00 -13.91 12.08
C ILE A 14 -8.25 -13.02 12.05
N SER A 15 -9.07 -13.01 13.11
CA SER A 15 -10.28 -12.19 13.18
C SER A 15 -9.95 -10.69 13.08
N ALA A 16 -8.82 -10.24 13.63
CA ALA A 16 -8.32 -8.88 13.44
C ALA A 16 -7.97 -8.60 11.97
N GLY A 17 -7.28 -9.53 11.30
CA GLY A 17 -7.00 -9.44 9.86
C GLY A 17 -8.25 -9.36 9.01
N VAL A 18 -9.26 -10.19 9.28
CA VAL A 18 -10.58 -10.15 8.64
C VAL A 18 -11.23 -8.78 8.82
N THR A 19 -11.20 -8.23 10.03
CA THR A 19 -11.75 -6.89 10.33
C THR A 19 -11.08 -5.80 9.48
N PHE A 20 -9.76 -5.87 9.28
CA PHE A 20 -9.05 -4.92 8.42
C PHE A 20 -9.39 -5.07 6.94
N ILE A 21 -9.55 -6.30 6.45
CA ILE A 21 -9.99 -6.60 5.08
C ILE A 21 -11.40 -6.01 4.84
N GLU A 22 -12.32 -6.22 5.77
CA GLU A 22 -13.67 -5.66 5.70
C GLU A 22 -13.66 -4.13 5.70
N ALA A 23 -12.83 -3.51 6.54
CA ALA A 23 -12.69 -2.06 6.58
C ALA A 23 -12.14 -1.52 5.25
N ALA A 24 -11.09 -2.13 4.70
CA ALA A 24 -10.53 -1.75 3.39
C ALA A 24 -11.59 -1.86 2.28
N LYS A 25 -12.35 -2.97 2.26
CA LYS A 25 -13.43 -3.19 1.30
C LYS A 25 -14.53 -2.13 1.42
N LYS A 26 -14.98 -1.82 2.64
CA LYS A 26 -16.01 -0.78 2.88
C LYS A 26 -15.56 0.59 2.40
N VAL A 27 -14.29 0.96 2.64
CA VAL A 27 -13.72 2.24 2.18
C VAL A 27 -13.69 2.29 0.66
N TYR A 28 -13.36 1.18 -0.01
CA TYR A 28 -13.40 1.11 -1.47
C TYR A 28 -14.82 1.17 -2.03
N ASP A 29 -15.74 0.38 -1.50
CA ASP A 29 -17.12 0.30 -2.00
C ASP A 29 -17.89 1.62 -1.78
N ALA A 30 -17.54 2.39 -0.75
CA ALA A 30 -18.10 3.73 -0.51
C ALA A 30 -17.53 4.82 -1.45
N ALA A 31 -16.51 4.51 -2.25
CA ALA A 31 -15.95 5.44 -3.21
C ALA A 31 -16.81 5.49 -4.48
N GLU A 32 -17.73 6.46 -4.55
CA GLU A 32 -18.62 6.66 -5.71
C GLU A 32 -17.87 6.91 -7.03
N ASN A 33 -16.65 7.49 -6.98
CA ASN A 33 -15.79 7.75 -8.15
C ASN A 33 -14.42 7.09 -7.97
N SER A 34 -14.34 5.78 -8.23
CA SER A 34 -13.06 5.05 -8.24
C SER A 34 -12.21 5.30 -9.49
N GLU A 35 -12.71 6.06 -10.47
CA GLU A 35 -12.01 6.36 -11.74
C GLU A 35 -10.69 7.11 -11.54
N ASP A 36 -10.57 7.88 -10.45
CA ASP A 36 -9.35 8.61 -10.08
C ASP A 36 -8.29 7.73 -9.40
N LEU A 37 -8.53 6.42 -9.23
CA LEU A 37 -7.56 5.49 -8.66
C LEU A 37 -6.98 4.57 -9.74
N PRO A 38 -5.70 4.15 -9.61
CA PRO A 38 -5.10 3.17 -10.51
C PRO A 38 -5.93 1.88 -10.56
N ALA A 39 -5.96 1.23 -11.73
CA ALA A 39 -6.71 -0.02 -11.94
C ALA A 39 -6.36 -1.12 -10.91
N ALA A 40 -5.13 -1.09 -10.37
CA ALA A 40 -4.68 -1.96 -9.29
C ALA A 40 -5.62 -1.95 -8.06
N PHE A 41 -6.23 -0.81 -7.70
CA PHE A 41 -7.17 -0.75 -6.57
C PHE A 41 -8.40 -1.63 -6.80
N ARG A 42 -8.93 -1.63 -8.03
CA ARG A 42 -10.06 -2.49 -8.41
C ARG A 42 -9.67 -3.95 -8.36
N GLU A 43 -8.51 -4.29 -8.90
CA GLU A 43 -7.99 -5.66 -8.87
C GLU A 43 -7.81 -6.17 -7.43
N VAL A 44 -7.25 -5.35 -6.56
CA VAL A 44 -7.13 -5.66 -5.12
C VAL A 44 -8.50 -5.84 -4.49
N ALA A 45 -9.42 -4.90 -4.67
CA ALA A 45 -10.74 -4.94 -4.03
C ALA A 45 -11.55 -6.19 -4.40
N GLN A 46 -11.45 -6.66 -5.64
CA GLN A 46 -12.12 -7.89 -6.11
C GLN A 46 -11.59 -9.17 -5.45
N ARG A 47 -10.37 -9.16 -4.91
CA ARG A 47 -9.73 -10.33 -4.28
C ARG A 47 -9.93 -10.38 -2.76
N LEU A 48 -10.29 -9.26 -2.13
CA LEU A 48 -10.56 -9.18 -0.69
C LEU A 48 -11.56 -10.24 -0.19
N PRO A 49 -12.70 -10.50 -0.88
CA PRO A 49 -13.66 -11.51 -0.43
C PRO A 49 -13.05 -12.92 -0.36
N LEU A 50 -12.23 -13.32 -1.33
CA LEU A 50 -11.58 -14.63 -1.33
C LEU A 50 -10.67 -14.82 -0.11
N ILE A 51 -9.94 -13.77 0.27
CA ILE A 51 -9.03 -13.79 1.41
C ILE A 51 -9.84 -13.90 2.71
N GLN A 52 -10.90 -13.10 2.83
CA GLN A 52 -11.83 -13.14 3.96
C GLN A 52 -12.43 -14.54 4.13
N ASP A 53 -12.99 -15.12 3.06
CA ASP A 53 -13.58 -16.46 3.09
C ASP A 53 -12.57 -17.53 3.51
N THR A 54 -11.34 -17.45 3.01
CA THR A 54 -10.29 -18.41 3.37
C THR A 54 -9.91 -18.28 4.84
N LEU A 55 -9.71 -17.06 5.34
CA LEU A 55 -9.37 -16.81 6.73
C LEU A 55 -10.46 -17.29 7.69
N ASN A 56 -11.73 -17.10 7.34
CA ASN A 56 -12.86 -17.63 8.12
C ASN A 56 -12.88 -19.16 8.16
N ILE A 57 -12.52 -19.84 7.07
CA ILE A 57 -12.40 -21.31 7.04
C ILE A 57 -11.25 -21.78 7.95
N ILE A 58 -10.10 -21.08 7.89
CA ILE A 58 -8.95 -21.38 8.75
C ILE A 58 -9.33 -21.20 10.23
N GLU A 59 -10.00 -20.10 10.57
CA GLU A 59 -10.50 -19.82 11.93
C GLU A 59 -11.41 -20.94 12.44
N ALA A 60 -12.41 -21.33 11.64
CA ALA A 60 -13.33 -22.42 11.97
C ALA A 60 -12.64 -23.79 12.10
N GLN A 61 -11.49 -23.99 11.45
CA GLN A 61 -10.70 -25.21 11.56
C GLN A 61 -9.82 -25.22 12.82
N LEU A 62 -9.26 -24.06 13.20
CA LEU A 62 -8.51 -23.88 14.44
C LEU A 62 -9.35 -24.07 15.70
N GLU A 63 -10.65 -23.78 15.63
CA GLU A 63 -11.59 -24.04 16.73
C GLU A 63 -11.81 -25.54 17.00
N LYS A 64 -11.66 -26.38 15.97
CA LYS A 64 -11.98 -27.81 16.03
C LYS A 64 -10.78 -28.66 16.42
N ASP A 65 -9.62 -28.34 15.85
CA ASP A 65 -8.45 -29.21 15.90
C ASP A 65 -7.29 -28.56 16.69
N PRO A 66 -6.85 -29.17 17.80
CA PRO A 66 -5.70 -28.68 18.54
C PRO A 66 -4.41 -28.87 17.72
N LEU A 67 -3.55 -27.84 17.76
CA LEU A 67 -2.26 -27.84 17.07
C LEU A 67 -1.13 -28.38 17.97
N ASP A 68 -0.13 -28.99 17.35
CA ASP A 68 1.17 -29.17 18.00
C ASP A 68 1.95 -27.84 18.02
N LYS A 69 2.95 -27.76 18.90
CA LYS A 69 3.71 -26.52 19.15
C LYS A 69 4.47 -26.00 17.92
N ALA A 70 5.02 -26.89 17.09
CA ALA A 70 5.78 -26.46 15.92
C ALA A 70 4.85 -25.88 14.85
N THR A 71 3.71 -26.55 14.62
CA THR A 71 2.66 -26.07 13.72
C THR A 71 2.06 -24.76 14.22
N TYR A 72 1.87 -24.61 15.53
CA TYR A 72 1.40 -23.37 16.16
C TYR A 72 2.28 -22.16 15.81
N GLU A 73 3.59 -22.23 16.06
CA GLU A 73 4.50 -21.10 15.81
C GLU A 73 4.55 -20.71 14.33
N ALA A 74 4.53 -21.70 13.44
CA ALA A 74 4.51 -21.47 12.00
C ALA A 74 3.23 -20.77 11.53
N ILE A 75 2.05 -21.24 11.99
CA ILE A 75 0.77 -20.63 11.65
C ILE A 75 0.67 -19.23 12.26
N LYS A 76 1.11 -19.04 13.50
CA LYS A 76 1.09 -17.75 14.19
C LYS A 76 1.89 -16.70 13.43
N SER A 77 3.16 -16.97 13.12
CA SER A 77 4.03 -16.04 12.38
C SER A 77 3.42 -15.65 11.03
N THR A 78 2.85 -16.62 10.31
CA THR A 78 2.21 -16.37 9.01
C THR A 78 0.91 -15.59 9.16
N SER A 79 0.14 -15.84 10.22
CA SER A 79 -1.09 -15.09 10.54
C SER A 79 -0.80 -13.65 10.93
N GLU A 80 0.27 -13.39 11.69
CA GLU A 80 0.73 -12.03 12.01
C GLU A 80 1.15 -11.26 10.76
N ARG A 81 1.83 -11.94 9.83
CA ARG A 81 2.18 -11.38 8.53
C ARG A 81 0.93 -11.02 7.72
N ALA A 82 -0.04 -11.93 7.64
CA ALA A 82 -1.31 -11.66 6.95
C ALA A 82 -2.06 -10.47 7.58
N LYS A 83 -2.21 -10.46 8.91
CA LYS A 83 -2.83 -9.35 9.64
C LYS A 83 -2.15 -8.01 9.34
N THR A 84 -0.81 -7.98 9.41
CA THR A 84 -0.03 -6.75 9.17
C THR A 84 -0.27 -6.21 7.76
N LYS A 85 -0.27 -7.09 6.75
CA LYS A 85 -0.53 -6.68 5.36
C LYS A 85 -1.97 -6.21 5.15
N ALA A 86 -2.94 -6.86 5.79
CA ALA A 86 -4.33 -6.41 5.77
C ALA A 86 -4.50 -5.02 6.43
N GLU A 87 -3.81 -4.77 7.54
CA GLU A 87 -3.81 -3.47 8.21
C GLU A 87 -3.19 -2.37 7.35
N GLN A 88 -2.02 -2.63 6.76
CA GLN A 88 -1.36 -1.69 5.84
C GLN A 88 -2.25 -1.40 4.63
N LEU A 89 -2.92 -2.41 4.10
CA LEU A 89 -3.84 -2.25 2.99
C LEU A 89 -5.00 -1.32 3.38
N LYS A 90 -5.66 -1.57 4.52
CA LYS A 90 -6.69 -0.69 5.08
C LYS A 90 -6.21 0.75 5.16
N VAL A 91 -5.02 0.98 5.72
CA VAL A 91 -4.43 2.33 5.84
C VAL A 91 -4.31 3.01 4.47
N ILE A 92 -3.87 2.29 3.44
CA ILE A 92 -3.78 2.84 2.08
C ILE A 92 -5.15 3.23 1.52
N PHE A 93 -6.17 2.37 1.66
CA PHE A 93 -7.54 2.69 1.24
C PHE A 93 -8.07 3.93 1.96
N GLU A 94 -7.85 4.05 3.28
CA GLU A 94 -8.27 5.21 4.08
C GLU A 94 -7.54 6.50 3.68
N LYS A 95 -6.23 6.43 3.40
CA LYS A 95 -5.46 7.60 2.94
C LYS A 95 -5.92 8.12 1.58
N CYS A 96 -6.61 7.30 0.78
CA CYS A 96 -7.18 7.67 -0.51
C CYS A 96 -8.56 8.31 -0.43
N ILE A 97 -9.18 8.42 0.75
CA ILE A 97 -10.42 9.17 0.93
C ILE A 97 -10.13 10.64 0.63
N PRO A 98 -10.83 11.32 -0.29
CA PRO A 98 -10.53 12.71 -0.62
C PRO A 98 -10.81 13.64 0.57
N LEU A 99 -9.91 14.60 0.80
CA LEU A 99 -10.19 15.83 1.56
C LEU A 99 -10.48 16.92 0.52
N GLU A 100 -11.21 17.97 0.89
CA GLU A 100 -11.59 19.05 -0.03
C GLU A 100 -10.39 19.53 -0.86
N GLY A 101 -10.52 19.45 -2.19
CA GLY A 101 -9.54 19.99 -3.15
C GLY A 101 -8.43 19.05 -3.63
N ALA A 102 -8.24 17.85 -3.06
CA ALA A 102 -7.19 16.91 -3.50
C ALA A 102 -7.75 15.63 -4.16
N SER A 103 -7.18 15.22 -5.29
CA SER A 103 -7.56 13.96 -5.96
C SER A 103 -7.08 12.73 -5.17
N ARG A 104 -7.80 11.61 -5.32
CA ARG A 104 -7.45 10.34 -4.65
C ARG A 104 -6.07 9.84 -5.07
N TYR A 105 -5.72 9.93 -6.36
CA TYR A 105 -4.39 9.59 -6.85
C TYR A 105 -3.29 10.43 -6.20
N ALA A 106 -3.46 11.76 -6.11
CA ALA A 106 -2.47 12.62 -5.48
C ALA A 106 -2.23 12.25 -4.01
N ARG A 107 -3.31 11.92 -3.30
CA ARG A 107 -3.22 11.42 -1.91
C ARG A 107 -2.54 10.07 -1.81
N TYR A 108 -2.82 9.16 -2.74
CA TYR A 108 -2.15 7.85 -2.79
C TYR A 108 -0.65 8.01 -2.98
N VAL A 109 -0.22 8.81 -3.96
CA VAL A 109 1.20 9.12 -4.19
C VAL A 109 1.84 9.75 -2.94
N ALA A 110 1.15 10.69 -2.28
CA ALA A 110 1.65 11.29 -1.04
C ALA A 110 1.78 10.27 0.11
N ALA A 111 0.82 9.34 0.24
CA ALA A 111 0.90 8.26 1.22
C ALA A 111 2.11 7.36 0.93
N LEU A 112 2.34 6.97 -0.32
CA LEU A 112 3.49 6.15 -0.71
C LEU A 112 4.83 6.85 -0.48
N ARG A 113 4.93 8.16 -0.70
CA ARG A 113 6.14 8.94 -0.36
C ARG A 113 6.47 8.89 1.13
N THR A 114 5.45 8.78 1.96
CA THR A 114 5.62 8.76 3.42
C THR A 114 5.88 7.35 3.94
N LEU A 115 5.21 6.36 3.34
CA LEU A 115 5.20 4.99 3.82
C LEU A 115 6.21 4.09 3.09
N GLY A 116 6.65 4.44 1.89
CA GLY A 116 7.51 3.62 1.05
C GLY A 116 6.75 2.87 -0.05
N LYS A 117 7.48 2.39 -1.06
CA LYS A 117 6.93 1.71 -2.25
C LYS A 117 6.41 0.31 -1.97
N GLU A 118 6.82 -0.31 -0.87
CA GLU A 118 6.29 -1.59 -0.39
C GLU A 118 4.84 -1.49 0.09
N HIS A 119 4.32 -0.27 0.29
CA HIS A 119 2.92 0.00 0.60
C HIS A 119 2.04 0.18 -0.65
N LYS A 120 2.59 -0.03 -1.85
CA LYS A 120 1.78 -0.11 -3.06
C LYS A 120 0.69 -1.17 -2.91
N VAL A 121 -0.52 -0.83 -3.37
CA VAL A 121 -1.72 -1.65 -3.14
C VAL A 121 -1.56 -3.07 -3.69
N GLU A 122 -0.95 -3.22 -4.87
CA GLU A 122 -0.65 -4.52 -5.51
C GLU A 122 0.43 -5.31 -4.78
N VAL A 123 1.42 -4.64 -4.18
CA VAL A 123 2.50 -5.26 -3.41
C VAL A 123 1.95 -5.82 -2.09
N LEU A 124 1.17 -5.01 -1.38
CA LEU A 124 0.50 -5.43 -0.14
C LEU A 124 -0.45 -6.60 -0.39
N MET A 125 -1.23 -6.55 -1.48
CA MET A 125 -2.14 -7.63 -1.84
C MET A 125 -1.41 -8.93 -2.19
N LYS A 126 -0.29 -8.85 -2.93
CA LYS A 126 0.55 -10.01 -3.23
C LYS A 126 1.06 -10.67 -1.95
N ASP A 127 1.61 -9.89 -1.03
CA ASP A 127 2.14 -10.38 0.24
C ASP A 127 1.05 -10.99 1.12
N LEU A 128 -0.14 -10.37 1.15
CA LEU A 128 -1.31 -10.87 1.87
C LEU A 128 -1.79 -12.21 1.29
N LEU A 129 -1.97 -12.31 -0.03
CA LEU A 129 -2.36 -13.55 -0.71
C LEU A 129 -1.35 -14.67 -0.45
N GLY A 130 -0.05 -14.36 -0.53
CA GLY A 130 1.01 -15.32 -0.22
C GLY A 130 0.95 -15.80 1.23
N ALA A 131 0.78 -14.90 2.19
CA ALA A 131 0.62 -15.27 3.60
C ALA A 131 -0.61 -16.15 3.85
N VAL A 132 -1.77 -15.84 3.27
CA VAL A 132 -2.97 -16.66 3.44
C VAL A 132 -2.84 -18.01 2.73
N GLN A 133 -2.19 -18.05 1.57
CA GLN A 133 -1.88 -19.29 0.87
C GLN A 133 -0.93 -20.20 1.67
N ASP A 134 0.08 -19.63 2.34
CA ASP A 134 0.99 -20.39 3.21
C ASP A 134 0.25 -21.04 4.38
N ILE A 135 -0.68 -20.32 5.03
CA ILE A 135 -1.52 -20.88 6.09
C ILE A 135 -2.42 -21.98 5.53
N ALA A 136 -3.08 -21.72 4.40
CA ALA A 136 -3.99 -22.66 3.76
C ALA A 136 -3.29 -23.95 3.30
N ASN A 137 -2.02 -23.87 2.89
CA ASN A 137 -1.22 -25.01 2.47
C ASN A 137 -0.65 -25.84 3.64
N GLY A 138 -0.71 -25.31 4.87
CA GLY A 138 -0.30 -26.04 6.07
C GLY A 138 -1.01 -27.37 6.19
N GLN A 139 -0.30 -28.41 6.65
CA GLN A 139 -0.82 -29.79 6.68
C GLN A 139 -2.17 -29.91 7.40
N THR A 140 -2.36 -29.15 8.49
CA THR A 140 -3.59 -29.12 9.27
C THR A 140 -4.77 -28.44 8.55
N MET A 141 -4.50 -27.51 7.64
CA MET A 141 -5.52 -26.71 6.96
C MET A 141 -5.88 -27.25 5.58
N ARG A 142 -4.92 -27.90 4.91
CA ARG A 142 -4.96 -28.26 3.48
C ARG A 142 -6.21 -29.03 3.06
N ALA A 143 -6.78 -29.85 3.95
CA ALA A 143 -8.02 -30.58 3.65
C ALA A 143 -9.23 -29.62 3.57
N ALA A 144 -9.36 -28.70 4.54
CA ALA A 144 -10.45 -27.74 4.64
C ALA A 144 -10.36 -26.62 3.59
N THR A 145 -9.14 -26.26 3.18
CA THR A 145 -8.86 -25.11 2.30
C THR A 145 -8.54 -25.49 0.85
N ARG A 146 -8.69 -26.76 0.45
CA ARG A 146 -8.20 -27.27 -0.84
C ARG A 146 -8.69 -26.47 -2.05
N GLU A 147 -9.97 -26.10 -2.05
CA GLU A 147 -10.55 -25.31 -3.15
C GLU A 147 -10.03 -23.86 -3.13
N GLN A 148 -9.92 -23.29 -1.95
CA GLN A 148 -9.45 -21.93 -1.69
C GLN A 148 -7.99 -21.78 -2.12
N THR A 149 -7.13 -22.77 -1.85
CA THR A 149 -5.73 -22.77 -2.28
C THR A 149 -5.59 -22.58 -3.80
N ILE A 150 -6.44 -23.24 -4.59
CA ILE A 150 -6.43 -23.11 -6.06
C ILE A 150 -6.85 -21.69 -6.47
N LYS A 151 -7.90 -21.15 -5.82
CA LYS A 151 -8.36 -19.78 -6.08
C LYS A 151 -7.31 -18.74 -5.68
N LEU A 152 -6.64 -18.93 -4.55
CA LEU A 152 -5.57 -18.05 -4.06
C LEU A 152 -4.38 -18.04 -5.00
N ALA A 153 -3.98 -19.21 -5.52
CA ALA A 153 -2.89 -19.29 -6.50
C ALA A 153 -3.21 -18.47 -7.76
N LYS A 154 -4.42 -18.64 -8.31
CA LYS A 154 -4.89 -17.86 -9.47
C LYS A 154 -4.99 -16.36 -9.15
N ALA A 155 -5.47 -16.00 -7.97
CA ALA A 155 -5.56 -14.61 -7.54
C ALA A 155 -4.18 -13.97 -7.44
N LEU A 156 -3.19 -14.70 -6.89
CA LEU A 156 -1.81 -14.25 -6.78
C LEU A 156 -1.16 -14.05 -8.15
N GLU A 157 -1.31 -15.02 -9.07
CA GLU A 157 -0.87 -14.89 -10.47
C GLU A 157 -1.49 -13.65 -11.13
N ALA A 158 -2.78 -13.42 -10.92
CA ALA A 158 -3.46 -12.28 -11.50
C ALA A 158 -3.00 -10.94 -10.90
N VAL A 159 -2.60 -10.88 -9.61
CA VAL A 159 -2.00 -9.67 -9.01
C VAL A 159 -0.58 -9.44 -9.50
N LEU A 160 0.19 -10.50 -9.73
CA LEU A 160 1.54 -10.41 -10.31
C LEU A 160 1.54 -9.82 -11.72
N ALA A 161 0.43 -9.99 -12.46
CA ALA A 161 0.25 -9.41 -13.79
C ALA A 161 -0.24 -7.95 -13.78
N VAL A 162 -0.55 -7.39 -12.61
CA VAL A 162 -1.00 -5.99 -12.48
C VAL A 162 0.18 -5.06 -12.71
N GLU A 163 0.01 -4.09 -13.60
CA GLU A 163 1.00 -3.04 -13.79
C GLU A 163 1.18 -2.21 -12.51
N PRO A 164 2.40 -1.71 -12.22
CA PRO A 164 2.66 -0.89 -11.04
C PRO A 164 1.68 0.28 -10.94
N SER A 165 1.04 0.43 -9.79
CA SER A 165 -0.01 1.45 -9.60
C SER A 165 0.53 2.88 -9.60
N VAL A 166 1.79 3.05 -9.21
CA VAL A 166 2.55 4.30 -9.22
C VAL A 166 4.00 3.98 -9.64
N PRO A 167 4.60 4.71 -10.60
CA PRO A 167 6.02 4.60 -10.92
C PRO A 167 6.90 4.85 -9.69
N ASP A 168 7.96 4.06 -9.50
CA ASP A 168 8.87 4.18 -8.34
C ASP A 168 9.48 5.59 -8.24
N GLU A 169 9.72 6.25 -9.37
CA GLU A 169 10.31 7.58 -9.45
C GLU A 169 9.43 8.66 -8.80
N LEU A 170 8.10 8.47 -8.79
CA LEU A 170 7.18 9.39 -8.10
C LEU A 170 7.23 9.23 -6.57
N ILE A 171 7.76 8.11 -6.08
CA ILE A 171 7.88 7.76 -4.67
C ILE A 171 9.28 8.07 -4.15
N GLU A 172 10.31 7.72 -4.92
CA GLU A 172 11.74 7.87 -4.58
C GLU A 172 12.28 9.27 -4.87
N GLY A 173 11.63 10.02 -5.77
CA GLY A 173 12.06 11.34 -6.22
C GLY A 173 11.44 12.47 -5.42
N ALA A 174 12.29 13.46 -5.11
CA ALA A 174 12.04 14.76 -4.51
C ALA A 174 10.66 15.36 -4.83
N SER A 175 10.21 16.24 -3.92
CA SER A 175 8.96 17.00 -4.01
C SER A 175 8.59 17.31 -5.47
N ALA A 176 7.30 17.28 -5.82
CA ALA A 176 6.86 17.74 -7.14
C ALA A 176 7.32 19.18 -7.46
N ALA A 177 7.88 19.92 -6.49
CA ALA A 177 8.53 21.22 -6.65
C ALA A 177 9.99 21.17 -7.15
N SER A 178 10.69 20.03 -7.15
CA SER A 178 12.13 19.95 -7.47
C SER A 178 12.44 19.44 -8.89
N ARG A 179 11.45 19.31 -9.78
CA ARG A 179 11.70 18.98 -11.19
C ARG A 179 11.95 20.25 -12.00
N ASN A 180 13.17 20.74 -11.96
CA ASN A 180 13.65 21.69 -12.96
C ASN A 180 14.04 20.92 -14.22
N VAL A 181 13.12 20.79 -15.16
CA VAL A 181 13.38 20.11 -16.45
C VAL A 181 13.90 21.14 -17.45
N HIS A 182 15.19 21.08 -17.82
CA HIS A 182 15.74 21.84 -18.96
C HIS A 182 15.47 21.08 -20.24
N MET A 183 14.89 21.72 -21.24
CA MET A 183 14.79 21.15 -22.60
C MET A 183 15.61 21.95 -23.63
N GLY A 184 16.53 22.80 -23.17
CA GLY A 184 17.45 23.58 -24.00
C GLY A 184 18.93 23.27 -23.73
N GLN A 185 19.83 24.06 -24.30
CA GLN A 185 21.24 24.07 -23.91
C GLN A 185 21.50 25.06 -22.77
N GLY A 186 22.43 24.74 -21.87
CA GLY A 186 22.83 25.57 -20.73
C GLY A 186 22.60 24.89 -19.38
N ASP A 187 23.09 25.51 -18.32
CA ASP A 187 22.92 25.04 -16.94
C ASP A 187 21.61 25.59 -16.33
N ILE A 188 20.93 24.78 -15.51
CA ILE A 188 19.86 25.28 -14.63
C ILE A 188 20.44 25.57 -13.25
N TYR A 189 20.22 26.80 -12.78
CA TYR A 189 20.41 27.18 -11.39
C TYR A 189 19.05 27.32 -10.73
N SER A 190 18.75 26.44 -9.77
CA SER A 190 17.55 26.49 -8.95
C SER A 190 17.95 26.61 -7.49
N ALA A 191 17.32 27.53 -6.79
CA ALA A 191 17.40 27.59 -5.33
C ALA A 191 16.43 26.56 -4.72
N ASP A 192 16.77 26.01 -3.56
CA ASP A 192 15.91 25.13 -2.76
C ASP A 192 15.84 25.67 -1.32
N GLY A 193 14.78 25.34 -0.58
CA GLY A 193 14.52 25.84 0.77
C GLY A 193 14.14 27.34 0.82
N GLU A 194 14.63 28.08 1.82
CA GLU A 194 14.33 29.52 2.05
C GLU A 194 15.20 30.48 1.21
N ALA A 195 15.88 29.99 0.18
CA ALA A 195 16.77 30.81 -0.63
C ALA A 195 15.99 31.68 -1.64
N GLU A 196 16.36 32.96 -1.74
CA GLU A 196 15.78 33.89 -2.72
C GLU A 196 16.36 33.64 -4.12
N GLN A 197 15.50 33.33 -5.08
CA GLN A 197 15.87 33.18 -6.49
C GLN A 197 15.39 34.38 -7.31
N PHE A 198 16.35 35.05 -7.97
CA PHE A 198 16.07 36.16 -8.86
C PHE A 198 16.05 35.66 -10.30
N ASN A 199 14.88 35.66 -10.92
CA ASN A 199 14.70 35.23 -12.32
C ASN A 199 14.44 36.45 -13.21
N ALA A 200 15.15 36.52 -14.34
CA ALA A 200 14.93 37.52 -15.37
C ALA A 200 14.49 36.80 -16.64
N LYS A 201 13.53 37.40 -17.34
CA LYS A 201 12.98 36.82 -18.57
C LYS A 201 13.81 37.25 -19.78
N ASP A 202 13.97 36.36 -20.75
CA ASP A 202 14.61 36.62 -22.05
C ASP A 202 16.07 37.12 -21.88
N ASN A 203 16.52 38.07 -22.69
CA ASN A 203 17.89 38.61 -22.66
C ASN A 203 18.08 39.74 -21.61
N ALA A 204 17.27 39.76 -20.55
CA ALA A 204 17.36 40.81 -19.53
C ALA A 204 18.64 40.66 -18.69
N ARG A 205 19.31 41.79 -18.45
CA ARG A 205 20.48 41.84 -17.57
C ARG A 205 20.02 41.84 -16.11
N GLN A 206 20.51 40.88 -15.33
CA GLN A 206 20.33 40.86 -13.90
C GLN A 206 21.42 41.68 -13.20
N TYR A 207 20.99 42.59 -12.33
CA TYR A 207 21.89 43.36 -11.47
C TYR A 207 21.45 43.14 -10.04
N ARG A 208 22.31 42.53 -9.22
CA ARG A 208 22.12 42.43 -7.77
C ARG A 208 23.03 43.44 -7.09
N ALA A 209 22.44 44.43 -6.43
CA ALA A 209 23.17 45.40 -5.63
C ALA A 209 22.47 45.57 -4.28
N GLU A 210 23.22 45.48 -3.17
CA GLU A 210 22.69 45.74 -1.83
C GLU A 210 22.45 47.23 -1.59
N THR A 211 23.11 48.11 -2.35
CA THR A 211 22.86 49.56 -2.35
C THR A 211 23.12 50.11 -3.74
N MET A 212 22.17 50.86 -4.30
CA MET A 212 22.31 51.54 -5.58
C MET A 212 22.33 53.05 -5.35
N ASN A 213 23.44 53.70 -5.73
CA ASN A 213 23.56 55.15 -5.72
C ASN A 213 23.36 55.68 -7.13
N PHE A 214 22.23 56.34 -7.36
CA PHE A 214 22.02 57.11 -8.58
C PHE A 214 22.59 58.51 -8.37
N GLY A 215 23.64 58.84 -9.11
CA GLY A 215 24.18 60.21 -9.11
C GLY A 215 23.08 61.18 -9.55
N LYS A 216 22.92 62.28 -8.82
CA LYS A 216 22.11 63.41 -9.30
C LYS A 216 22.87 64.06 -10.45
N GLU A 217 22.23 64.16 -11.61
CA GLU A 217 22.67 65.05 -12.70
C GLU A 217 22.71 66.51 -12.25
#